data_AF-A0AAV0MYI6-F1
#
_entry.id   AF-A0AAV0MYI6-F1
#
_cell.length_a   1.000
_cell.length_b   1.000
_cell.length_c   1.000
_cell.angle_alpha   90.00
_cell.angle_beta   90.00
_cell.angle_gamma   90.00
#
_symmetry.space_group_name_H-M   'P 1'
#
loop_
_entity.id
_entity.type
_entity.pdbx_description
1 polymer ?
#
loop_
_entity_poly.entity_id
_entity_poly.type
_entity_poly.pdbx_seq_one_letter_code
_entity_poly.pdbx_strand_id
1 'polypeptide(L)'
;MGSPKRRVAFVLIDGIGDVSLPRLGYKTPLEAACVPNLDAIASAGINGLMDPVEVGLGCGSDTAHLSLLGYDPRVYYRGRGAFESMGAGLAMSPGDIAFKASADDFSLICNHVLVILFYIWFVWHVGSGYSKTDLC
;
A
#
# COMPACT_ATOMS: atom_id res chain seq x y z
N MET A 1 9.26 31.46 -25.42
CA MET A 1 8.01 31.15 -24.68
C MET A 1 8.12 29.71 -24.19
N GLY A 2 8.16 29.49 -22.87
CA GLY A 2 8.21 28.14 -22.30
C GLY A 2 6.87 27.43 -22.49
N SER A 3 6.89 26.13 -22.78
CA SER A 3 5.66 25.36 -22.92
C SER A 3 4.87 25.37 -21.59
N PRO A 4 3.53 25.40 -21.64
CA PRO A 4 2.73 25.32 -20.42
C PRO A 4 3.00 24.00 -19.70
N LYS A 5 3.37 24.08 -18.42
CA LYS A 5 3.55 22.90 -17.57
C LYS A 5 2.20 22.20 -17.42
N ARG A 6 2.13 20.95 -17.86
CA ARG A 6 0.97 20.08 -17.61
C ARG A 6 0.94 19.71 -16.13
N ARG A 7 -0.24 19.75 -15.52
CA ARG A 7 -0.48 19.23 -14.17
C ARG A 7 -0.82 17.75 -14.29
N VAL A 8 -0.34 16.96 -13.33
CA VAL A 8 -0.62 15.53 -13.26
C VAL A 8 -1.31 15.27 -11.94
N ALA A 9 -2.44 14.55 -11.99
CA ALA A 9 -3.09 13.96 -10.84
C ALA A 9 -2.83 12.45 -10.88
N PHE A 10 -2.21 11.91 -9.84
CA PHE A 10 -1.96 10.48 -9.69
C PHE A 10 -2.86 9.94 -8.58
N VAL A 11 -3.76 9.03 -8.94
CA VAL A 11 -4.76 8.47 -8.02
C VAL A 11 -4.45 6.99 -7.84
N LEU A 12 -4.16 6.59 -6.60
CA LEU A 12 -3.93 5.21 -6.22
C LEU A 12 -5.13 4.71 -5.41
N ILE A 13 -5.73 3.60 -5.83
CA ILE A 13 -6.82 2.94 -5.10
C ILE A 13 -6.22 1.70 -4.43
N ASP A 14 -6.03 1.77 -3.12
CA ASP A 14 -5.38 0.70 -2.35
C ASP A 14 -6.20 -0.60 -2.41
N GLY A 15 -5.52 -1.72 -2.66
CA GLY A 15 -6.14 -3.04 -2.73
C GLY A 15 -7.21 -3.23 -3.82
N ILE A 16 -7.17 -2.47 -4.93
CA ILE A 16 -8.20 -2.56 -5.98
C ILE A 16 -8.17 -3.90 -6.76
N GLY A 17 -7.00 -4.56 -6.83
CA GLY A 17 -6.85 -5.84 -7.50
C GLY A 17 -7.39 -6.99 -6.65
N ASP A 18 -8.14 -7.89 -7.27
CA ASP A 18 -8.75 -9.05 -6.60
C ASP A 18 -8.98 -10.19 -7.61
N VAL A 19 -9.40 -11.35 -7.12
CA VAL A 19 -9.73 -12.54 -7.90
C VAL A 19 -11.22 -12.62 -8.22
N SER A 20 -11.56 -13.39 -9.26
CA SER A 20 -12.96 -13.67 -9.60
C SER A 20 -13.63 -14.54 -8.53
N LEU A 21 -14.81 -14.14 -8.06
CA LEU A 21 -15.53 -14.85 -7.00
C LEU A 21 -16.80 -15.55 -7.56
N PRO A 22 -17.05 -16.83 -7.24
CA PRO A 22 -18.26 -17.54 -7.70
C PRO A 22 -19.57 -16.83 -7.30
N ARG A 23 -19.62 -16.24 -6.10
CA ARG A 23 -20.80 -15.51 -5.59
C ARG A 23 -21.11 -14.22 -6.35
N LEU A 24 -20.15 -13.71 -7.12
CA LEU A 24 -20.32 -12.54 -7.99
C LEU A 24 -20.56 -12.94 -9.44
N GLY A 25 -20.88 -14.21 -9.70
CA GLY A 25 -21.00 -14.74 -11.07
C GLY A 25 -19.66 -14.84 -11.78
N TYR A 26 -18.61 -15.25 -11.06
CA TYR A 26 -17.23 -15.34 -11.54
C TYR A 26 -16.64 -14.01 -12.04
N LYS A 27 -17.01 -12.92 -11.37
CA LYS A 27 -16.44 -11.57 -11.55
C LYS A 27 -15.58 -11.18 -10.37
N THR A 28 -14.62 -10.27 -10.57
CA THR A 28 -13.95 -9.55 -9.48
C THR A 28 -14.91 -8.55 -8.82
N PRO A 29 -14.65 -8.10 -7.58
CA PRO A 29 -15.42 -7.02 -6.96
C PRO A 29 -15.47 -5.74 -7.79
N LEU A 30 -14.37 -5.37 -8.47
CA LEU A 30 -14.32 -4.19 -9.33
C LEU A 30 -15.25 -4.33 -10.54
N GLU A 31 -15.27 -5.51 -11.19
CA GLU A 31 -16.15 -5.80 -12.33
C GLU A 31 -17.63 -5.91 -11.94
N ALA A 32 -17.92 -6.27 -10.68
CA ALA A 32 -19.28 -6.35 -10.17
C ALA A 32 -19.80 -4.97 -9.68
N ALA A 33 -18.89 -4.03 -9.38
CA ALA A 33 -19.24 -2.72 -8.86
C ALA A 33 -19.79 -1.78 -9.96
N CYS A 34 -20.71 -0.89 -9.58
CA CYS A 34 -21.17 0.18 -10.46
C CYS A 34 -20.23 1.38 -10.36
N VAL A 35 -19.28 1.50 -11.31
CA VAL A 35 -18.21 2.51 -11.29
C VAL A 35 -18.18 3.38 -12.57
N PRO A 36 -19.28 4.08 -12.90
CA PRO A 36 -19.43 4.76 -14.20
C PRO A 36 -18.36 5.83 -14.47
N ASN A 37 -17.82 6.46 -13.42
CA ASN A 37 -16.73 7.44 -13.57
C ASN A 37 -15.39 6.79 -13.93
N LEU A 38 -15.11 5.61 -13.35
CA LEU A 38 -13.89 4.87 -13.67
C LEU A 38 -13.98 4.30 -15.08
N ASP A 39 -15.15 3.79 -15.47
CA ASP A 39 -15.44 3.32 -16.83
C ASP A 39 -15.28 4.44 -17.87
N ALA A 40 -15.75 5.64 -17.56
CA ALA A 40 -15.58 6.82 -18.41
C ALA A 40 -14.10 7.21 -18.59
N ILE A 41 -13.30 7.14 -17.52
CA ILE A 41 -11.86 7.40 -17.58
C ILE A 41 -11.14 6.33 -18.39
N ALA A 42 -11.47 5.05 -18.16
CA ALA A 42 -10.86 3.93 -18.87
C ALA A 42 -11.18 3.95 -20.38
N SER A 43 -12.43 4.28 -20.75
CA SER A 43 -12.86 4.38 -22.16
C SER A 43 -12.28 5.59 -22.91
N ALA A 44 -12.01 6.69 -22.22
CA ALA A 44 -11.41 7.89 -22.80
C ALA A 44 -9.86 7.88 -22.78
N GLY A 45 -9.24 6.93 -22.08
CA GLY A 45 -7.81 6.91 -21.77
C GLY A 45 -7.03 5.78 -22.44
N ILE A 46 -5.83 5.54 -21.91
CA ILE A 46 -4.98 4.39 -22.24
C ILE A 46 -4.97 3.48 -21.03
N ASN A 47 -5.20 2.18 -21.25
CA ASN A 47 -5.29 1.17 -20.21
C ASN A 47 -4.09 0.23 -20.28
N GLY A 48 -3.76 -0.39 -19.14
CA GLY A 48 -2.67 -1.35 -19.03
C GLY A 48 -2.70 -2.07 -17.68
N LEU A 49 -1.91 -3.13 -17.58
CA LEU A 49 -1.63 -3.83 -16.33
C LEU A 49 -0.30 -3.33 -15.76
N MET A 50 -0.19 -3.33 -14.44
CA MET A 50 1.02 -2.94 -13.73
C MET A 50 1.32 -3.93 -12.61
N ASP A 51 2.47 -4.57 -12.68
CA ASP A 51 3.09 -5.26 -11.55
C ASP A 51 3.91 -4.22 -10.77
N PRO A 52 3.56 -3.89 -9.51
CA PRO A 52 4.23 -2.81 -8.79
C PRO A 52 5.73 -3.02 -8.62
N VAL A 53 6.20 -4.27 -8.49
CA VAL A 53 7.61 -4.61 -8.27
C VAL A 53 8.12 -5.61 -9.31
N GLU A 54 7.48 -6.77 -9.41
CA GLU A 54 7.78 -7.82 -10.39
C GLU A 54 6.60 -8.78 -10.51
N VAL A 55 6.55 -9.51 -11.63
CA VAL A 55 5.49 -10.48 -11.91
C VAL A 55 5.46 -11.56 -10.83
N GLY A 56 4.28 -11.77 -10.25
CA GLY A 56 4.03 -12.83 -9.26
C GLY A 56 4.53 -12.52 -7.84
N LEU A 57 5.09 -11.33 -7.59
CA LEU A 57 5.50 -10.93 -6.24
C LEU A 57 4.41 -10.15 -5.52
N GLY A 58 3.88 -10.73 -4.44
CA GLY A 58 3.06 -9.99 -3.49
C GLY A 58 3.89 -8.92 -2.78
N CYS A 59 3.58 -7.65 -2.98
CA CYS A 59 4.25 -6.52 -2.34
C CYS A 59 3.41 -5.88 -1.23
N GLY A 60 4.07 -5.37 -0.20
CA GLY A 60 3.44 -4.50 0.81
C GLY A 60 3.18 -3.09 0.25
N SER A 61 2.32 -2.33 0.94
CA SER A 61 2.03 -0.95 0.53
C SER A 61 3.30 -0.09 0.48
N ASP A 62 4.21 -0.25 1.41
CA ASP A 62 5.48 0.48 1.45
C ASP A 62 6.35 0.29 0.20
N THR A 63 6.62 -0.96 -0.18
CA THR A 63 7.43 -1.26 -1.38
C THR A 63 6.69 -0.93 -2.68
N ALA A 64 5.36 -1.05 -2.71
CA ALA A 64 4.54 -0.64 -3.84
C ALA A 64 4.62 0.88 -4.09
N HIS A 65 4.47 1.69 -3.03
CA HIS A 65 4.54 3.15 -3.15
C HIS A 65 5.92 3.63 -3.61
N LEU A 66 7.01 3.03 -3.10
CA LEU A 66 8.36 3.34 -3.57
C LEU A 66 8.50 3.12 -5.08
N SER A 67 8.03 1.96 -5.55
CA SER A 67 8.13 1.59 -6.97
C SER A 67 7.29 2.50 -7.86
N LEU A 68 6.06 2.86 -7.44
CA LEU A 68 5.19 3.81 -8.14
C LEU A 68 5.80 5.20 -8.26
N LEU A 69 6.61 5.62 -7.27
CA LEU A 69 7.32 6.89 -7.27
C LEU A 69 8.68 6.82 -7.99
N GLY A 70 9.04 5.68 -8.57
CA GLY A 70 10.25 5.49 -9.37
C GLY A 70 11.49 5.04 -8.60
N TYR A 71 11.35 4.61 -7.34
CA TYR A 71 12.44 4.06 -6.53
C TYR A 71 12.45 2.55 -6.58
N ASP A 72 13.61 1.93 -6.83
CA ASP A 72 13.75 0.47 -6.72
C ASP A 72 13.66 0.05 -5.24
N PRO A 73 12.62 -0.70 -4.83
CA PRO A 73 12.47 -1.13 -3.45
C PRO A 73 13.63 -2.04 -3.01
N ARG A 74 14.31 -2.75 -3.91
CA ARG A 74 15.45 -3.61 -3.54
C ARG A 74 16.66 -2.81 -3.07
N VAL A 75 16.76 -1.55 -3.49
CA VAL A 75 17.87 -0.64 -3.15
C VAL A 75 17.50 0.29 -2.00
N TYR A 76 16.28 0.83 -2.03
CA TYR A 76 15.87 1.92 -1.15
C TYR A 76 14.99 1.51 0.03
N TYR A 77 14.43 0.30 0.02
CA TYR A 77 13.60 -0.14 1.14
C TYR A 77 14.46 -0.41 2.38
N ARG A 78 14.14 0.28 3.49
CA ARG A 78 14.84 0.16 4.78
C ARG A 78 13.95 -0.39 5.90
N GLY A 79 12.92 -1.14 5.53
CA GLY A 79 11.97 -1.75 6.47
C GLY A 79 10.82 -0.82 6.84
N ARG A 80 9.69 -1.45 7.19
CA ARG A 80 8.42 -0.77 7.50
C ARG A 80 8.49 0.15 8.71
N GLY A 81 9.26 -0.22 9.74
CA GLY A 81 9.40 0.58 10.96
C GLY A 81 9.96 1.99 10.70
N ALA A 82 10.89 2.13 9.74
CA ALA A 82 11.45 3.43 9.37
C ALA A 82 10.38 4.35 8.74
N PHE A 83 9.57 3.82 7.82
CA PHE A 83 8.48 4.58 7.19
C PHE A 83 7.42 5.01 8.19
N GLU A 84 7.01 4.11 9.09
CA GLU A 84 6.01 4.44 10.11
C GLU A 84 6.57 5.47 11.12
N SER A 85 7.86 5.41 11.46
CA SER A 85 8.52 6.38 12.35
C SER A 85 8.48 7.78 11.78
N MET A 86 8.93 7.91 10.52
CA MET A 86 8.87 9.17 9.81
C MET A 86 7.42 9.66 9.63
N GLY A 87 6.48 8.74 9.38
CA GLY A 87 5.05 9.03 9.27
C GLY A 87 4.42 9.61 10.54
N ALA A 88 4.89 9.19 11.73
CA ALA A 88 4.48 9.77 13.00
C ALA A 88 5.28 11.03 13.41
N GLY A 89 6.15 11.53 12.54
CA GLY A 89 6.96 12.73 12.81
C GLY A 89 8.19 12.48 13.68
N LEU A 90 8.62 11.23 13.83
CA LEU A 90 9.80 10.87 14.61
C LEU A 90 11.03 10.95 13.69
N ALA A 91 12.04 11.72 14.11
CA ALA A 91 13.26 11.87 13.35
C ALA A 91 14.07 10.56 13.36
N MET A 92 14.61 10.19 12.21
CA MET A 92 15.47 9.02 12.06
C MET A 92 16.84 9.43 11.53
N SER A 93 17.90 8.87 12.11
CA SER A 93 19.28 8.99 11.66
C SER A 93 19.74 7.73 10.93
N PRO A 94 20.74 7.81 10.03
CA PRO A 94 21.35 6.63 9.45
C PRO A 94 21.92 5.71 10.54
N GLY A 95 21.46 4.45 10.56
CA GLY A 95 21.84 3.46 11.56
C GLY A 95 20.79 3.21 12.65
N ASP A 96 19.77 4.06 12.75
CA ASP A 96 18.65 3.85 13.67
C ASP A 96 17.81 2.64 13.22
N ILE A 97 17.34 1.87 14.20
CA ILE A 97 16.49 0.70 13.97
C ILE A 97 15.11 0.99 14.55
N ALA A 98 14.09 0.94 13.70
CA ALA A 98 12.71 1.15 14.09
C ALA A 98 11.90 -0.14 13.97
N PHE A 99 11.06 -0.38 14.98
CA PHE A 99 10.18 -1.55 15.04
C PHE A 99 8.73 -1.11 15.04
N LYS A 100 7.90 -1.85 14.29
CA LYS A 100 6.45 -1.79 14.42
C LYS A 100 6.03 -2.69 15.58
N ALA A 101 5.32 -2.13 16.56
CA ALA A 101 4.78 -2.89 17.68
C ALA A 101 3.27 -2.69 17.79
N SER A 102 2.54 -3.74 18.13
CA SER A 102 1.16 -3.67 18.62
C SER A 102 1.17 -3.55 20.14
N ALA A 103 0.04 -3.17 20.74
CA ALA A 103 -0.09 -3.04 22.20
C ALA A 103 0.10 -4.38 22.95
N ASP A 104 0.03 -5.51 22.23
CA ASP A 104 0.08 -6.86 22.78
C ASP A 104 1.49 -7.46 22.83
N ASP A 105 2.46 -6.89 22.09
CA ASP A 105 3.84 -7.37 22.02
C ASP A 105 4.80 -6.40 22.71
N PHE A 106 5.09 -6.63 24.00
CA PHE A 106 6.09 -5.88 24.73
C PHE A 106 7.20 -6.81 25.25
N SER A 107 8.39 -6.78 24.62
CA SER A 107 9.63 -7.22 25.27
C SER A 107 10.91 -6.57 24.67
N LEU A 108 11.44 -5.63 25.47
CA LEU A 108 12.84 -5.27 25.81
C LEU A 108 13.99 -5.17 24.76
N ILE A 109 14.50 -3.93 24.66
CA ILE A 109 15.88 -3.36 24.69
C ILE A 109 16.99 -3.90 23.75
N CYS A 110 17.54 -2.97 22.93
CA CYS A 110 18.99 -2.86 22.66
C CYS A 110 19.40 -1.39 22.37
N ASN A 111 20.62 -1.03 22.77
CA ASN A 111 21.16 0.33 22.82
C ASN A 111 21.34 0.97 21.44
N HIS A 112 20.39 1.83 21.05
CA HIS A 112 20.55 3.14 20.39
C HIS A 112 19.16 3.50 19.80
N VAL A 113 18.40 4.25 20.59
CA VAL A 113 17.09 4.87 20.28
C VAL A 113 16.01 3.93 19.71
N LEU A 114 15.11 3.49 20.59
CA LEU A 114 13.90 2.75 20.24
C LEU A 114 12.75 3.75 19.98
N VAL A 115 12.26 3.78 18.75
CA VAL A 115 11.04 4.51 18.38
C VAL A 115 9.89 3.49 18.27
N ILE A 116 9.02 3.45 19.30
CA ILE A 116 7.83 2.58 19.32
C ILE A 116 6.65 3.36 18.75
N LEU A 117 6.07 2.85 17.66
CA LEU A 117 4.89 3.44 17.04
C LEU A 117 3.66 2.65 17.43
N PHE A 118 2.81 3.25 18.24
CA PHE A 118 1.46 2.78 18.46
C PHE A 118 0.58 3.28 17.32
N TYR A 119 0.33 2.43 16.31
CA TYR A 119 -0.77 2.66 15.39
C TYR A 119 -1.93 1.76 15.77
N ILE A 120 -3.03 2.38 16.21
CA ILE A 120 -4.34 1.73 16.20
C ILE A 120 -4.64 1.41 14.74
N TRP A 121 -4.71 0.12 14.44
CA TRP A 121 -5.20 -0.37 13.16
C TRP A 121 -6.66 0.10 13.05
N PHE A 122 -6.95 1.01 12.13
CA PHE A 122 -8.33 1.26 11.73
C PHE A 122 -8.77 0.00 10.97
N VAL A 123 -9.20 -1.02 11.72
CA VAL A 123 -9.98 -2.14 11.22
C VAL A 123 -11.16 -1.50 10.51
N TRP A 124 -11.19 -1.58 9.19
CA TRP A 124 -12.43 -1.48 8.46
C TRP A 124 -13.29 -2.66 8.95
N HIS A 125 -14.19 -2.40 9.89
CA HIS A 125 -15.31 -3.29 10.16
C HIS A 125 -16.23 -3.20 8.92
N VAL A 126 -15.85 -3.89 7.84
CA VAL A 126 -16.84 -4.38 6.90
C VAL A 126 -17.57 -5.46 7.68
N GLY A 127 -18.85 -5.24 7.95
CA GLY A 127 -19.69 -6.28 8.53
C GLY A 127 -19.55 -7.59 7.75
N SER A 128 -19.36 -8.67 8.52
CA SER A 128 -19.51 -10.07 8.11
C SER A 128 -18.36 -10.70 7.30
N GLY A 129 -17.42 -11.30 8.03
CA GLY A 129 -17.09 -12.72 7.79
C GLY A 129 -15.89 -13.06 6.92
N TYR A 130 -14.90 -12.18 6.73
CA TYR A 130 -13.69 -12.50 5.97
C TYR A 130 -12.45 -12.45 6.85
N SER A 131 -11.67 -13.55 6.84
CA SER A 131 -10.33 -13.59 7.41
C SER A 131 -9.30 -13.36 6.30
N LYS A 132 -8.19 -12.70 6.65
CA LYS A 132 -7.11 -12.38 5.70
C LYS A 132 -6.45 -13.63 5.09
N THR A 133 -6.71 -14.81 5.64
CA THR A 133 -6.21 -16.11 5.16
C THR A 133 -7.03 -16.70 4.01
N ASP A 134 -8.19 -16.13 3.68
CA ASP A 134 -9.04 -16.63 2.58
C ASP A 134 -8.68 -16.02 1.21
N LEU A 135 -7.63 -15.18 1.15
CA LEU A 135 -7.23 -14.37 -0.02
C LEU A 135 -5.78 -14.63 -0.48
N CYS A 136 -5.15 -15.72 -0.03
CA CYS A 136 -3.87 -16.21 -0.58
C CYS A 136 -4.06 -17.55 -1.30
#